data_AF-A0A7S1SVY3-F1
#
_entry.id   AF-A0A7S1SVY3-F1
#
_cell.length_a   1.000
_cell.length_b   1.000
_cell.length_c   1.000
_cell.angle_alpha   90.00
_cell.angle_beta   90.00
_cell.angle_gamma   90.00
#
_symmetry.space_group_name_H-M   'P 1'
#
loop_
_entity.id
_entity.type
_entity.pdbx_description
1 polymer ?
#
loop_
_entity_poly.entity_id
_entity_poly.type
_entity_poly.pdbx_seq_one_letter_code
_entity_poly.pdbx_strand_id
1 'polypeptide(L)'
;GCATAEGEGSDPLDEISWLRHELHCWVFNNLRHKWATVIRRPDKLPSMLSGYHASKGMLEAVLAKCGIDARRPESVATVKEWDEAKVHTLVAHFLRTRFPIMLVLNKADIAGVEARVEAVRGAHPREASVAVSAESEAWLCKARALGKVEYLSGASTCRALNEDDAVVRRVREIQAKVLRRFGSTGVQAALSAAVALRPPAMAFPVANLDTCAALPIRPQTSPLISSGDSGREAESVGEAQPLHGGVRGSSAGPAAVLRDCVLLKPSSSVGELFDVLKKPPYCLLHGEYVRAECRLERGKRHVIRKDDPLTRSNAVVQIMCNRKKGFQQAGGGRNEAS
;
A
#
# COMPACT_ATOMS: atom_id res chain seq x y z
N GLY A 1 11.95 -10.15 29.25
CA GLY A 1 12.56 -9.50 28.07
C GLY A 1 13.83 -8.82 28.52
N CYS A 2 14.97 -9.28 28.02
CA CYS A 2 16.24 -8.58 28.20
C CYS A 2 16.28 -7.48 27.14
N ALA A 3 15.86 -6.27 27.50
CA ALA A 3 16.21 -5.10 26.71
C ALA A 3 17.70 -4.85 26.98
N THR A 4 18.54 -5.13 25.97
CA THR A 4 19.96 -4.80 26.01
C THR A 4 20.11 -3.30 26.20
N ALA A 5 20.91 -2.93 27.19
CA ALA A 5 21.19 -1.55 27.56
C ALA A 5 21.74 -0.76 26.36
N GLU A 6 21.33 0.50 26.25
CA GLU A 6 21.88 1.45 25.29
C GLU A 6 23.38 1.62 25.54
N GLY A 7 24.23 1.17 24.61
CA GLY A 7 25.66 1.51 24.63
C GLY A 7 26.63 0.48 24.04
N GLU A 8 26.31 -0.81 24.12
CA GLU A 8 27.07 -1.85 23.43
C GLU A 8 26.31 -2.23 22.15
N GLY A 9 26.96 -2.05 20.99
CA GLY A 9 26.32 -2.30 19.70
C GLY A 9 25.87 -3.75 19.61
N SER A 10 24.56 -3.99 19.70
CA SER A 10 23.95 -5.31 19.49
C SER A 10 24.27 -5.81 18.09
N ASP A 11 24.58 -7.10 17.96
CA ASP A 11 24.75 -7.74 16.66
C ASP A 11 23.39 -7.70 15.93
N PRO A 12 23.31 -7.15 14.70
CA PRO A 12 22.07 -7.16 13.94
C PRO A 12 21.44 -8.56 13.80
N LEU A 13 22.24 -9.64 13.79
CA LEU A 13 21.72 -11.01 13.72
C LEU A 13 20.94 -11.40 14.98
N ASP A 14 21.40 -10.96 16.14
CA ASP A 14 20.73 -11.18 17.41
C ASP A 14 19.45 -10.35 17.49
N GLU A 15 19.48 -9.09 17.05
CA GLU A 15 18.28 -8.25 16.99
C GLU A 15 17.20 -8.83 16.07
N ILE A 16 17.60 -9.34 14.89
CA ILE A 16 16.68 -9.99 13.95
C ILE A 16 16.05 -11.23 14.59
N SER A 17 16.86 -12.06 15.25
CA SER A 17 16.40 -13.30 15.89
C SER A 17 15.44 -13.01 17.03
N TRP A 18 15.79 -12.05 17.88
CA TRP A 18 14.97 -11.60 19.00
C TRP A 18 13.62 -11.06 18.53
N LEU A 19 13.61 -10.12 17.57
CA LEU A 19 12.37 -9.50 17.09
C LEU A 19 11.40 -10.54 16.49
N ARG A 20 11.94 -11.54 15.76
CA ARG A 20 11.12 -12.62 15.20
C ARG A 20 10.52 -13.50 16.26
N HIS A 21 11.30 -13.82 17.29
CA HIS A 21 10.83 -14.61 18.42
C HIS A 21 9.69 -13.88 19.13
N GLU A 22 9.86 -12.58 19.42
CA GLU A 22 8.82 -11.76 20.06
C GLU A 22 7.55 -11.67 19.20
N LEU A 23 7.68 -11.43 17.89
CA LEU A 23 6.53 -11.40 16.99
C LEU A 23 5.78 -12.74 16.94
N HIS A 24 6.53 -13.86 16.91
CA HIS A 24 5.97 -15.20 16.96
C HIS A 24 5.21 -15.44 18.27
N CYS A 25 5.88 -15.22 19.40
CA CYS A 25 5.32 -15.40 20.74
C CYS A 25 4.08 -14.54 20.96
N TRP A 26 4.06 -13.30 20.46
CA TRP A 26 2.89 -12.43 20.55
C TRP A 26 1.66 -13.03 19.84
N VAL A 27 1.80 -13.46 18.57
CA VAL A 27 0.69 -14.06 17.82
C VAL A 27 0.28 -15.41 18.44
N PHE A 28 1.26 -16.21 18.84
CA PHE A 28 1.03 -17.49 19.50
C PHE A 28 0.26 -17.32 20.81
N ASN A 29 0.66 -16.40 21.69
CA ASN A 29 -0.01 -16.16 22.97
C ASN A 29 -1.43 -15.65 22.77
N ASN A 30 -1.66 -14.76 21.79
CA ASN A 30 -3.00 -14.32 21.42
C ASN A 30 -3.92 -15.49 21.00
N LEU A 31 -3.39 -16.45 20.25
CA LEU A 31 -4.11 -17.65 19.83
C LEU A 31 -4.31 -18.61 21.00
N ARG A 32 -3.27 -18.82 21.81
CA ARG A 32 -3.23 -19.74 22.95
C ARG A 32 -4.26 -19.36 24.02
N HIS A 33 -4.46 -18.06 24.26
CA HIS A 33 -5.48 -17.54 25.16
C HIS A 33 -6.91 -17.93 24.71
N LYS A 34 -7.13 -18.08 23.41
CA LYS A 34 -8.45 -18.43 22.83
C LYS A 34 -8.56 -19.91 22.46
N TRP A 35 -7.54 -20.72 22.74
CA TRP A 35 -7.41 -22.08 22.23
C TRP A 35 -8.50 -23.02 22.72
N ALA A 36 -8.97 -22.87 23.97
CA ALA A 36 -10.10 -23.64 24.50
C ALA A 36 -11.37 -23.51 23.64
N THR A 37 -11.59 -22.34 23.03
CA THR A 37 -12.71 -22.14 22.10
C THR A 37 -12.50 -22.89 20.79
N VAL A 38 -11.26 -22.95 20.30
CA VAL A 38 -10.88 -23.68 19.07
C VAL A 38 -11.04 -25.19 19.28
N ILE A 39 -10.63 -25.74 20.42
CA ILE A 39 -10.83 -27.17 20.74
C ILE A 39 -12.32 -27.53 20.71
N ARG A 40 -13.18 -26.68 21.29
CA ARG A 40 -14.63 -26.91 21.28
C ARG A 40 -15.26 -26.73 19.90
N ARG A 41 -14.78 -25.74 19.14
CA ARG A 41 -15.25 -25.38 17.78
C ARG A 41 -14.08 -25.09 16.83
N PRO A 42 -13.50 -26.13 16.21
CA PRO A 42 -12.35 -25.99 15.32
C PRO A 42 -12.61 -25.10 14.10
N ASP A 43 -13.85 -25.05 13.64
CA ASP A 43 -14.33 -24.16 12.58
C ASP A 43 -14.11 -22.67 12.88
N LYS A 44 -13.94 -22.30 14.16
CA LYS A 44 -13.68 -20.92 14.59
C LYS A 44 -12.21 -20.52 14.52
N LEU A 45 -11.28 -21.43 14.23
CA LEU A 45 -9.86 -21.11 14.13
C LEU A 45 -9.57 -19.93 13.16
N PRO A 46 -10.13 -19.87 11.94
CA PRO A 46 -9.92 -18.73 11.06
C PRO A 46 -10.36 -17.39 11.66
N SER A 47 -11.45 -17.39 12.43
CA SER A 47 -11.95 -16.17 13.09
C SER A 47 -11.04 -15.67 14.22
N MET A 48 -10.15 -16.52 14.77
CA MET A 48 -9.15 -16.08 15.74
C MET A 48 -8.06 -15.21 15.11
N LEU A 49 -7.85 -15.36 13.79
CA LEU A 49 -6.83 -14.66 13.02
C LEU A 49 -7.41 -13.51 12.17
N SER A 50 -8.73 -13.30 12.20
CA SER A 50 -9.38 -12.25 11.39
C SER A 50 -9.02 -10.83 11.84
N GLY A 51 -8.68 -10.63 13.13
CA GLY A 51 -8.22 -9.33 13.66
C GLY A 51 -6.94 -8.81 12.98
N TYR A 52 -6.18 -9.71 12.36
CA TYR A 52 -5.02 -9.36 11.55
C TYR A 52 -5.38 -9.01 10.10
N HIS A 53 -6.66 -8.83 9.76
CA HIS A 53 -7.12 -8.57 8.39
C HIS A 53 -6.67 -9.65 7.38
N ALA A 54 -6.61 -10.91 7.83
CA ALA A 54 -6.35 -12.05 6.97
C ALA A 54 -7.64 -12.43 6.23
N SER A 55 -7.56 -12.57 4.89
CA SER A 55 -8.71 -13.03 4.11
C SER A 55 -8.97 -14.52 4.34
N LYS A 56 -10.20 -14.96 4.11
CA LYS A 56 -10.57 -16.38 4.23
C LYS A 56 -9.66 -17.26 3.36
N GLY A 57 -9.47 -16.91 2.09
CA GLY A 57 -8.59 -17.66 1.18
C GLY A 57 -7.13 -17.71 1.63
N MET A 58 -6.60 -16.65 2.25
CA MET A 58 -5.25 -16.69 2.85
C MET A 58 -5.18 -17.69 4.00
N LEU A 59 -6.17 -17.67 4.90
CA LEU A 59 -6.21 -18.58 6.05
C LEU A 59 -6.37 -20.04 5.61
N GLU A 60 -7.22 -20.30 4.60
CA GLU A 60 -7.32 -21.62 3.98
C GLU A 60 -5.98 -22.08 3.41
N ALA A 61 -5.23 -21.21 2.73
CA ALA A 61 -3.89 -21.54 2.22
C ALA A 61 -2.86 -21.78 3.34
N VAL A 62 -2.95 -21.07 4.46
CA VAL A 62 -2.10 -21.29 5.64
C VAL A 62 -2.44 -22.63 6.32
N LEU A 63 -3.72 -22.93 6.48
CA LEU A 63 -4.20 -24.19 7.04
C LEU A 63 -3.80 -25.39 6.17
N ALA A 64 -3.89 -25.25 4.84
CA ALA A 64 -3.45 -26.27 3.91
C ALA A 64 -1.94 -26.60 4.06
N LYS A 65 -1.09 -25.59 4.33
CA LYS A 65 0.34 -25.81 4.65
C LYS A 65 0.56 -26.59 5.95
N CYS A 66 -0.42 -26.56 6.85
CA CYS A 66 -0.43 -27.34 8.09
C CYS A 66 -1.14 -28.70 7.94
N GLY A 67 -1.49 -29.10 6.71
CA GLY A 67 -2.19 -30.36 6.42
C GLY A 67 -3.70 -30.32 6.67
N ILE A 68 -4.32 -29.15 6.79
CA ILE A 68 -5.75 -28.99 7.04
C ILE A 68 -6.47 -28.54 5.77
N ASP A 69 -7.39 -29.36 5.27
CA ASP A 69 -8.34 -28.98 4.23
C ASP A 69 -9.59 -28.38 4.87
N ALA A 70 -9.70 -27.05 4.82
CA ALA A 70 -10.82 -26.31 5.39
C ALA A 70 -12.19 -26.64 4.77
N ARG A 71 -12.24 -27.36 3.63
CA ARG A 71 -13.48 -27.80 2.97
C ARG A 71 -14.00 -29.12 3.53
N ARG A 72 -13.17 -29.83 4.29
CA ARG A 72 -13.43 -31.17 4.82
C ARG A 72 -13.60 -31.11 6.35
N PRO A 73 -14.83 -31.25 6.87
CA PRO A 73 -15.09 -31.20 8.32
C PRO A 73 -14.22 -32.16 9.14
N GLU A 74 -13.96 -33.35 8.61
CA GLU A 74 -13.10 -34.37 9.21
C GLU A 74 -11.64 -33.91 9.33
N SER A 75 -11.13 -33.18 8.34
CA SER A 75 -9.78 -32.60 8.39
C SER A 75 -9.70 -31.49 9.44
N VAL A 76 -10.71 -30.61 9.47
CA VAL A 76 -10.80 -29.53 10.46
C VAL A 76 -10.96 -30.06 11.89
N ALA A 77 -11.61 -31.21 12.08
CA ALA A 77 -11.76 -31.84 13.39
C ALA A 77 -10.41 -32.26 14.02
N THR A 78 -9.40 -32.59 13.21
CA THR A 78 -8.06 -32.97 13.69
C THR A 78 -7.35 -31.85 14.46
N VAL A 79 -7.78 -30.59 14.31
CA VAL A 79 -7.25 -29.44 15.06
C VAL A 79 -7.42 -29.62 16.58
N LYS A 80 -8.41 -30.41 17.02
CA LYS A 80 -8.61 -30.71 18.45
C LYS A 80 -7.46 -31.49 19.07
N GLU A 81 -6.72 -32.23 18.26
CA GLU A 81 -5.62 -33.10 18.66
C GLU A 81 -4.26 -32.39 18.52
N TRP A 82 -4.26 -31.10 18.19
CA TRP A 82 -3.03 -30.35 18.02
C TRP A 82 -2.36 -30.08 19.35
N ASP A 83 -1.08 -30.42 19.41
CA ASP A 83 -0.18 -30.01 20.46
C ASP A 83 0.33 -28.58 20.22
N GLU A 84 1.11 -28.10 21.18
CA GLU A 84 1.70 -26.76 21.12
C GLU A 84 2.58 -26.56 19.89
N ALA A 85 3.36 -27.59 19.51
CA ALA A 85 4.25 -27.55 18.36
C ALA A 85 3.50 -27.33 17.03
N LYS A 86 2.34 -27.96 16.84
CA LYS A 86 1.47 -27.69 15.68
C LYS A 86 0.92 -26.27 15.70
N VAL A 87 0.58 -25.73 16.87
CA VAL A 87 0.12 -24.33 16.99
C VAL A 87 1.27 -23.37 16.64
N HIS A 88 2.50 -23.61 17.10
CA HIS A 88 3.67 -22.82 16.69
C HIS A 88 3.91 -22.87 15.17
N THR A 89 3.72 -24.05 14.56
CA THR A 89 3.85 -24.27 13.12
C THR A 89 2.80 -23.46 12.35
N LEU A 90 1.54 -23.47 12.80
CA LEU A 90 0.48 -22.62 12.24
C LEU A 90 0.85 -21.15 12.31
N VAL A 91 1.32 -20.67 13.47
CA VAL A 91 1.70 -19.26 13.66
C VAL A 91 2.88 -18.89 12.76
N ALA A 92 3.87 -19.77 12.59
CA ALA A 92 5.01 -19.54 11.70
C ALA A 92 4.56 -19.43 10.23
N HIS A 93 3.69 -20.34 9.75
CA HIS A 93 3.13 -20.26 8.40
C HIS A 93 2.23 -19.03 8.20
N PHE A 94 1.47 -18.68 9.23
CA PHE A 94 0.63 -17.49 9.24
C PHE A 94 1.47 -16.23 9.11
N LEU A 95 2.49 -16.05 9.96
CA LEU A 95 3.37 -14.88 9.91
C LEU A 95 4.04 -14.75 8.55
N ARG A 96 4.65 -15.82 8.03
CA ARG A 96 5.30 -15.81 6.72
C ARG A 96 4.36 -15.45 5.56
N THR A 97 3.08 -15.83 5.66
CA THR A 97 2.11 -15.58 4.59
C THR A 97 1.45 -14.21 4.72
N ARG A 98 1.12 -13.80 5.95
CA ARG A 98 0.38 -12.57 6.25
C ARG A 98 1.29 -11.35 6.33
N PHE A 99 2.49 -11.52 6.88
CA PHE A 99 3.47 -10.47 7.14
C PHE A 99 4.80 -10.84 6.48
N PRO A 100 4.91 -10.75 5.15
CA PRO A 100 6.22 -10.75 4.50
C PRO A 100 7.11 -9.65 5.10
N ILE A 101 8.30 -10.02 5.57
CA ILE A 101 9.27 -9.11 6.20
C ILE A 101 10.48 -8.99 5.27
N MET A 102 11.08 -7.80 5.23
CA MET A 102 12.38 -7.55 4.64
C MET A 102 13.31 -6.89 5.66
N LEU A 103 14.61 -6.99 5.42
CA LEU A 103 15.64 -6.41 6.27
C LEU A 103 16.11 -5.07 5.71
N VAL A 104 15.90 -4.00 6.46
CA VAL A 104 16.41 -2.67 6.12
C VAL A 104 17.63 -2.40 6.98
N LEU A 105 18.81 -2.56 6.39
CA LEU A 105 20.09 -2.48 7.07
C LEU A 105 20.56 -1.02 7.12
N ASN A 106 20.01 -0.27 8.07
CA ASN A 106 20.27 1.16 8.23
C ASN A 106 21.71 1.44 8.71
N LYS A 107 22.14 2.70 8.59
CA LYS A 107 23.49 3.21 8.94
C LYS A 107 24.60 2.76 7.98
N ALA A 108 24.26 2.60 6.70
CA ALA A 108 25.21 2.25 5.64
C ALA A 108 26.33 3.30 5.43
N ASP A 109 26.13 4.53 5.92
CA ASP A 109 27.11 5.62 5.89
C ASP A 109 28.28 5.46 6.87
N ILE A 110 28.20 4.53 7.83
CA ILE A 110 29.30 4.21 8.74
C ILE A 110 30.41 3.48 7.95
N ALA A 111 31.67 3.76 8.28
CA ALA A 111 32.81 3.09 7.65
C ALA A 111 32.93 1.63 8.12
N GLY A 112 33.27 0.72 7.21
CA GLY A 112 33.51 -0.70 7.53
C GLY A 112 32.26 -1.56 7.75
N VAL A 113 31.07 -1.06 7.45
CA VAL A 113 29.81 -1.80 7.62
C VAL A 113 29.57 -2.88 6.56
N GLU A 114 30.33 -2.92 5.48
CA GLU A 114 30.15 -3.86 4.36
C GLU A 114 30.19 -5.32 4.83
N ALA A 115 31.17 -5.66 5.66
CA ALA A 115 31.30 -7.03 6.18
C ALA A 115 30.09 -7.43 7.02
N ARG A 116 29.53 -6.51 7.80
CA ARG A 116 28.33 -6.76 8.62
C ARG A 116 27.08 -6.88 7.77
N VAL A 117 26.94 -6.02 6.76
CA VAL A 117 25.85 -6.11 5.77
C VAL A 117 25.88 -7.46 5.07
N GLU A 118 27.07 -7.92 4.67
CA GLU A 118 27.23 -9.20 3.99
C GLU A 118 27.00 -10.39 4.92
N ALA A 119 27.43 -10.32 6.19
CA ALA A 119 27.11 -11.33 7.20
C ALA A 119 25.60 -11.51 7.37
N VAL A 120 24.85 -10.40 7.48
CA VAL A 120 23.37 -10.44 7.59
C VAL A 120 22.73 -11.01 6.33
N ARG A 121 23.21 -10.64 5.14
CA ARG A 121 22.75 -11.21 3.86
C ARG A 121 23.01 -12.71 3.77
N GLY A 122 24.20 -13.15 4.19
CA GLY A 122 24.59 -14.56 4.23
C GLY A 122 23.75 -15.39 5.20
N ALA A 123 23.39 -14.83 6.36
CA ALA A 123 22.51 -15.48 7.33
C ALA A 123 21.04 -15.55 6.86
N HIS A 124 20.60 -14.59 6.05
CA HIS A 124 19.21 -14.49 5.57
C HIS A 124 19.09 -14.40 4.04
N PRO A 125 19.60 -15.38 3.27
CA PRO A 125 19.72 -15.27 1.81
C PRO A 125 18.39 -15.32 1.06
N ARG A 126 17.32 -15.79 1.71
CA ARG A 126 15.96 -15.87 1.14
C ARG A 126 15.12 -14.63 1.41
N GLU A 127 15.67 -13.66 2.11
CA GLU A 127 14.96 -12.46 2.51
C GLU A 127 15.48 -11.26 1.76
N ALA A 128 14.56 -10.42 1.28
CA ALA A 128 14.95 -9.16 0.68
C ALA A 128 15.67 -8.33 1.75
N SER A 129 16.86 -7.82 1.41
CA SER A 129 17.61 -6.92 2.27
C SER A 129 18.17 -5.74 1.49
N VAL A 130 18.13 -4.55 2.09
CA VAL A 130 18.60 -3.32 1.47
C VAL A 130 19.44 -2.55 2.47
N ALA A 131 20.67 -2.21 2.11
CA ALA A 131 21.51 -1.30 2.89
C ALA A 131 21.03 0.12 2.72
N VAL A 132 20.86 0.85 3.82
CA VAL A 132 20.21 2.17 3.83
C VAL A 132 21.02 3.16 4.65
N SER A 133 21.10 4.41 4.17
CA SER A 133 21.47 5.56 5.00
C SER A 133 20.27 6.51 5.09
N ALA A 134 19.46 6.31 6.13
CA ALA A 134 18.28 7.13 6.36
C ALA A 134 18.64 8.60 6.65
N GLU A 135 19.77 8.83 7.35
CA GLU A 135 20.27 10.17 7.62
C GLU A 135 20.62 10.92 6.33
N SER A 136 21.32 10.25 5.39
CA SER A 136 21.69 10.84 4.10
C SER A 136 20.45 11.19 3.27
N GLU A 137 19.47 10.29 3.18
CA GLU A 137 18.21 10.56 2.46
C GLU A 137 17.44 11.72 3.08
N ALA A 138 17.31 11.73 4.41
CA ALA A 138 16.59 12.78 5.13
C ALA A 138 17.23 14.15 4.90
N TRP A 139 18.57 14.22 4.96
CA TRP A 139 19.29 15.46 4.70
C TRP A 139 19.13 15.92 3.25
N LEU A 140 19.30 15.04 2.26
CA LEU A 140 19.15 15.38 0.85
C LEU A 140 17.73 15.85 0.52
N CYS A 141 16.71 15.19 1.05
CA CYS A 141 15.32 15.59 0.88
C CYS A 141 15.03 16.97 1.48
N LYS A 142 15.54 17.27 2.68
CA LYS A 142 15.42 18.58 3.31
C LYS A 142 16.16 19.66 2.51
N ALA A 143 17.39 19.38 2.10
CA ALA A 143 18.18 20.32 1.30
C ALA A 143 17.55 20.61 -0.06
N ARG A 144 16.94 19.60 -0.71
CA ARG A 144 16.20 19.76 -1.96
C ARG A 144 14.95 20.63 -1.77
N ALA A 145 14.20 20.42 -0.70
CA ALA A 145 13.03 21.23 -0.38
C ALA A 145 13.38 22.71 -0.17
N LEU A 146 14.60 23.00 0.29
CA LEU A 146 15.15 24.34 0.43
C LEU A 146 15.84 24.87 -0.86
N GLY A 147 15.80 24.14 -1.98
CA GLY A 147 16.45 24.53 -3.22
C GLY A 147 17.98 24.54 -3.19
N LYS A 148 18.60 23.89 -2.19
CA LYS A 148 20.07 23.87 -2.01
C LYS A 148 20.77 22.77 -2.80
N VAL A 149 20.06 21.70 -3.13
CA VAL A 149 20.62 20.57 -3.88
C VAL A 149 19.67 20.10 -4.97
N GLU A 150 20.26 19.61 -6.05
CA GLU A 150 19.61 18.81 -7.07
C GLU A 150 19.77 17.35 -6.70
N TYR A 151 18.65 16.70 -6.34
CA TYR A 151 18.60 15.31 -5.95
C TYR A 151 17.24 14.69 -6.26
N LEU A 152 17.25 13.51 -6.84
CA LEU A 152 16.05 12.68 -7.02
C LEU A 152 16.16 11.47 -6.08
N SER A 153 15.11 11.17 -5.32
CA SER A 153 15.13 10.04 -4.38
C SER A 153 15.40 8.72 -5.12
N GLY A 154 16.41 7.99 -4.66
CA GLY A 154 16.91 6.77 -5.31
C GLY A 154 17.97 7.00 -6.39
N ALA A 155 18.33 8.25 -6.70
CA ALA A 155 19.43 8.52 -7.61
C ALA A 155 20.80 8.17 -7.02
N SER A 156 21.73 7.81 -7.90
CA SER A 156 23.14 7.53 -7.57
C SER A 156 24.00 8.80 -7.47
N THR A 157 23.44 9.96 -7.82
CA THR A 157 24.13 11.24 -7.85
C THR A 157 23.27 12.34 -7.24
N CYS A 158 23.94 13.30 -6.61
CA CYS A 158 23.35 14.55 -6.13
C CYS A 158 24.34 15.69 -6.35
N ARG A 159 23.86 16.93 -6.48
CA ARG A 159 24.69 18.11 -6.74
C ARG A 159 24.23 19.29 -5.86
N ALA A 160 25.18 20.05 -5.32
CA ALA A 160 24.87 21.33 -4.66
C ALA A 160 24.52 22.39 -5.72
N LEU A 161 23.46 23.15 -5.47
CA LEU A 161 23.00 24.24 -6.36
C LEU A 161 23.59 25.61 -5.99
N ASN A 162 24.19 25.70 -4.81
CA ASN A 162 24.84 26.90 -4.30
C ASN A 162 26.29 26.63 -3.89
N GLU A 163 27.06 27.70 -3.72
CA GLU A 163 28.47 27.67 -3.28
C GLU A 163 28.61 27.64 -1.74
N ASP A 164 27.57 27.23 -1.01
CA ASP A 164 27.62 27.06 0.44
C ASP A 164 28.56 25.90 0.79
N ASP A 165 29.73 26.21 1.34
CA ASP A 165 30.77 25.25 1.67
C ASP A 165 30.27 24.09 2.54
N ALA A 166 29.32 24.34 3.45
CA ALA A 166 28.78 23.29 4.31
C ALA A 166 27.92 22.31 3.50
N VAL A 167 27.10 22.82 2.57
CA VAL A 167 26.28 22.00 1.66
C VAL A 167 27.18 21.20 0.73
N VAL A 168 28.16 21.85 0.10
CA VAL A 168 29.10 21.22 -0.82
C VAL A 168 29.89 20.11 -0.12
N ARG A 169 30.40 20.37 1.08
CA ARG A 169 31.10 19.37 1.91
C ARG A 169 30.20 18.17 2.21
N ARG A 170 28.97 18.43 2.67
CA ARG A 170 28.02 17.36 3.02
C ARG A 170 27.60 16.53 1.81
N VAL A 171 27.40 17.14 0.64
CA VAL A 171 27.15 16.43 -0.62
C VAL A 171 28.32 15.50 -0.97
N ARG A 172 29.57 16.00 -0.89
CA ARG A 172 30.77 15.19 -1.15
C ARG A 172 30.89 14.01 -0.18
N GLU A 173 30.61 14.22 1.10
CA GLU A 173 30.59 13.16 2.11
C GLU A 173 29.57 12.07 1.77
N ILE A 174 28.32 12.45 1.47
CA ILE A 174 27.24 11.50 1.14
C ILE A 174 27.59 10.73 -0.15
N GLN A 175 28.12 11.41 -1.16
CA GLN A 175 28.57 10.77 -2.39
C GLN A 175 29.65 9.71 -2.12
N ALA A 176 30.67 10.05 -1.31
CA ALA A 176 31.78 9.15 -1.02
C ALA A 176 31.38 7.98 -0.11
N LYS A 177 30.66 8.26 0.97
CA LYS A 177 30.31 7.26 1.99
C LYS A 177 29.12 6.39 1.61
N VAL A 178 28.19 6.87 0.79
CA VAL A 178 26.94 6.17 0.52
C VAL A 178 26.75 5.92 -0.97
N LEU A 179 26.64 6.97 -1.78
CA LEU A 179 26.15 6.82 -3.15
C LEU A 179 27.12 6.03 -4.05
N ARG A 180 28.43 6.26 -3.93
CA ARG A 180 29.45 5.50 -4.70
C ARG A 180 29.58 4.05 -4.22
N ARG A 181 29.34 3.78 -2.94
CA ARG A 181 29.46 2.44 -2.33
C ARG A 181 28.23 1.57 -2.57
N PHE A 182 27.04 2.15 -2.44
CA PHE A 182 25.76 1.41 -2.48
C PHE A 182 24.86 1.75 -3.68
N GLY A 183 25.28 2.68 -4.55
CA GLY A 183 24.55 3.10 -5.74
C GLY A 183 23.37 4.04 -5.48
N SER A 184 22.87 4.14 -4.25
CA SER A 184 21.87 5.11 -3.80
C SER A 184 21.89 5.21 -2.28
N THR A 185 21.02 6.01 -1.68
CA THR A 185 20.79 6.00 -0.22
C THR A 185 20.09 4.74 0.28
N GLY A 186 19.54 3.92 -0.64
CA GLY A 186 18.82 2.68 -0.33
C GLY A 186 17.38 2.87 0.14
N VAL A 187 16.95 4.05 0.59
CA VAL A 187 15.58 4.27 1.12
C VAL A 187 14.52 3.98 0.06
N GLN A 188 14.66 4.56 -1.13
CA GLN A 188 13.71 4.33 -2.22
C GLN A 188 13.70 2.85 -2.65
N ALA A 189 14.87 2.21 -2.70
CA ALA A 189 14.98 0.79 -3.01
C ALA A 189 14.31 -0.09 -1.94
N ALA A 190 14.46 0.26 -0.66
CA ALA A 190 13.81 -0.43 0.46
C ALA A 190 12.28 -0.31 0.38
N LEU A 191 11.76 0.89 0.09
CA LEU A 191 10.32 1.10 -0.13
C LEU A 191 9.80 0.29 -1.32
N SER A 192 10.50 0.31 -2.45
CA SER A 192 10.15 -0.47 -3.63
C SER A 192 10.16 -1.98 -3.35
N ALA A 193 11.16 -2.48 -2.62
CA ALA A 193 11.23 -3.88 -2.21
C ALA A 193 10.10 -4.24 -1.25
N ALA A 194 9.76 -3.38 -0.29
CA ALA A 194 8.65 -3.60 0.64
C ALA A 194 7.31 -3.70 -0.08
N VAL A 195 7.06 -2.82 -1.07
CA VAL A 195 5.87 -2.90 -1.92
C VAL A 195 5.89 -4.18 -2.76
N ALA A 196 7.05 -4.60 -3.28
CA ALA A 196 7.18 -5.80 -4.09
C ALA A 196 6.93 -7.10 -3.30
N LEU A 197 7.15 -7.11 -1.98
CA LEU A 197 6.81 -8.26 -1.13
C LEU A 197 5.31 -8.58 -1.12
N ARG A 198 4.46 -7.56 -1.29
CA ARG A 198 3.01 -7.71 -1.40
C ARG A 198 2.45 -6.62 -2.32
N PRO A 199 2.59 -6.79 -3.65
CA PRO A 199 2.22 -5.76 -4.59
C PRO A 199 0.71 -5.49 -4.49
N PRO A 200 0.28 -4.23 -4.44
CA PRO A 200 -1.14 -3.90 -4.55
C PRO A 200 -1.67 -4.31 -5.92
N ALA A 201 -2.98 -4.54 -6.00
CA ALA A 201 -3.64 -4.53 -7.29
C ALA A 201 -3.67 -3.08 -7.77
N MET A 202 -3.18 -2.83 -8.98
CA MET A 202 -3.18 -1.50 -9.58
C MET A 202 -4.29 -1.44 -10.62
N ALA A 203 -5.03 -0.35 -10.63
CA ALA A 203 -6.02 -0.06 -11.66
C ALA A 203 -5.85 1.36 -12.20
N PHE A 204 -5.88 1.47 -13.52
CA PHE A 204 -5.83 2.72 -14.26
C PHE A 204 -7.20 2.95 -14.90
N PRO A 205 -8.12 3.64 -14.21
CA PRO A 205 -9.43 3.91 -14.75
C PRO A 205 -9.35 4.93 -15.89
N VAL A 206 -9.96 4.59 -17.03
CA VAL A 206 -9.93 5.43 -18.23
C VAL A 206 -11.34 5.67 -18.77
N ALA A 207 -11.53 6.83 -19.39
CA ALA A 207 -12.75 7.16 -20.14
C ALA A 207 -12.79 6.45 -21.50
N ASN A 208 -11.62 6.11 -22.07
CA ASN A 208 -11.49 5.45 -23.37
C ASN A 208 -10.29 4.49 -23.37
N LEU A 209 -10.50 3.22 -23.75
CA LEU A 209 -9.45 2.20 -23.76
C LEU A 209 -8.40 2.36 -24.88
N ASP A 210 -8.75 2.93 -26.02
CA ASP A 210 -7.82 3.07 -27.15
C ASP A 210 -6.79 4.17 -26.89
N THR A 211 -7.30 5.34 -26.50
CA THR A 211 -6.48 6.52 -26.20
C THR A 211 -5.93 6.49 -24.79
N CYS A 212 -6.46 5.61 -23.93
CA CYS A 212 -6.18 5.59 -22.50
C CYS A 212 -6.42 6.95 -21.81
N ALA A 213 -7.33 7.76 -22.36
CA ALA A 213 -7.71 9.04 -21.80
C ALA A 213 -8.30 8.85 -20.40
N ALA A 214 -7.83 9.62 -19.43
CA ALA A 214 -8.29 9.55 -18.04
C ALA A 214 -9.76 9.94 -17.89
N LEU A 215 -10.36 9.55 -16.76
CA LEU A 215 -11.69 9.99 -16.39
C LEU A 215 -11.72 11.53 -16.19
N PRO A 216 -12.78 12.22 -16.63
CA PRO A 216 -12.89 13.66 -16.47
C PRO A 216 -13.00 14.02 -14.98
N ILE A 217 -12.19 14.98 -14.53
CA ILE A 217 -12.38 15.61 -13.22
C ILE A 217 -13.56 16.56 -13.39
N ARG A 218 -14.65 16.31 -12.65
CA ARG A 218 -15.75 17.26 -12.59
C ARG A 218 -15.52 18.17 -11.38
N PRO A 219 -15.58 19.50 -11.54
CA PRO A 219 -15.57 20.38 -10.39
C PRO A 219 -16.77 20.02 -9.52
N GLN A 220 -16.50 19.76 -8.24
CA GLN A 220 -17.55 19.61 -7.24
C GLN A 220 -18.22 20.97 -7.11
N THR A 221 -19.38 21.16 -7.74
CA THR A 221 -20.22 22.30 -7.44
C THR A 221 -20.82 22.04 -6.06
N SER A 222 -20.17 22.53 -5.01
CA SER A 222 -20.87 22.79 -3.76
C SER A 222 -22.05 23.70 -4.11
N PRO A 223 -23.31 23.37 -3.75
CA PRO A 223 -24.38 24.33 -3.91
C PRO A 223 -24.02 25.54 -3.06
N LEU A 224 -23.81 26.69 -3.70
CA LEU A 224 -23.80 27.97 -3.00
C LEU A 224 -25.17 28.12 -2.34
N ILE A 225 -25.22 27.88 -1.03
CA ILE A 225 -26.35 28.31 -0.21
C ILE A 225 -26.30 29.83 -0.23
N SER A 226 -27.14 30.43 -1.06
CA SER A 226 -27.47 31.85 -0.95
C SER A 226 -28.32 32.02 0.31
N SER A 227 -27.67 32.30 1.43
CA SER A 227 -28.32 32.89 2.60
C SER A 227 -27.54 34.13 2.99
N GLY A 228 -28.22 35.27 2.93
CA GLY A 228 -27.67 36.56 3.28
C GLY A 228 -27.31 36.70 4.76
N ASP A 229 -26.33 37.55 4.96
CA ASP A 229 -26.12 38.49 6.06
C ASP A 229 -25.65 38.04 7.46
N SER A 230 -24.77 38.90 7.98
CA SER A 230 -24.24 39.12 9.33
C SER A 230 -23.12 38.21 9.84
N GLY A 231 -22.01 38.87 10.15
CA GLY A 231 -20.70 38.28 10.38
C GLY A 231 -20.50 37.60 11.73
N ARG A 232 -19.50 36.72 11.73
CA ARG A 232 -18.68 36.32 12.88
C ARG A 232 -17.41 35.68 12.36
N GLU A 233 -16.28 36.22 12.79
CA GLU A 233 -14.95 35.68 12.57
C GLU A 233 -14.84 34.29 13.23
N ALA A 234 -14.38 33.31 12.47
CA ALA A 234 -14.01 31.99 12.98
C ALA A 234 -12.76 31.50 12.26
N GLU A 235 -11.81 31.04 13.08
CA GLU A 235 -10.41 30.79 12.80
C GLU A 235 -10.14 29.73 11.72
N SER A 236 -9.05 29.93 11.00
CA SER A 236 -8.55 29.07 9.94
C SER A 236 -8.05 27.72 10.49
N VAL A 237 -8.83 26.66 10.27
CA VAL A 237 -8.35 25.28 10.40
C VAL A 237 -7.93 24.78 9.01
N GLY A 238 -6.67 24.36 8.90
CA GLY A 238 -5.93 24.12 7.66
C GLY A 238 -6.64 23.23 6.63
N GLU A 239 -6.65 23.72 5.39
CA GLU A 239 -6.96 22.92 4.20
C GLU A 239 -6.03 21.71 4.11
N ALA A 240 -6.62 20.51 4.07
CA ALA A 240 -5.92 19.31 3.66
C ALA A 240 -5.48 19.46 2.20
N GLN A 241 -4.17 19.54 1.98
CA GLN A 241 -3.58 19.52 0.63
C GLN A 241 -4.03 18.25 -0.11
N PRO A 242 -4.56 18.36 -1.34
CA PRO A 242 -4.82 17.18 -2.15
C PRO A 242 -3.49 16.53 -2.51
N LEU A 243 -3.42 15.20 -2.43
CA LEU A 243 -2.28 14.34 -2.84
C LEU A 243 -1.96 14.42 -4.36
N HIS A 244 -2.48 15.41 -5.07
CA HIS A 244 -2.29 15.59 -6.51
C HIS A 244 -1.00 16.37 -6.74
N GLY A 245 0.10 15.65 -6.95
CA GLY A 245 1.27 16.20 -7.64
C GLY A 245 0.90 16.53 -9.08
N GLY A 246 0.37 17.74 -9.31
CA GLY A 246 -0.02 18.22 -10.62
C GLY A 246 -0.29 19.72 -10.60
N VAL A 247 0.48 20.45 -11.38
CA VAL A 247 0.40 21.90 -11.59
C VAL A 247 -1.05 22.34 -11.84
N ARG A 248 -1.54 23.32 -11.06
CA ARG A 248 -2.80 24.02 -11.38
C ARG A 248 -2.63 24.78 -12.69
N GLY A 249 -3.11 24.20 -13.78
CA GLY A 249 -3.21 24.83 -15.09
C GLY A 249 -4.66 24.83 -15.55
N SER A 250 -5.29 25.99 -15.52
CA SER A 250 -6.54 26.26 -16.23
C SER A 250 -6.25 26.33 -17.74
N SER A 251 -6.49 25.25 -18.48
CA SER A 251 -6.85 25.23 -19.90
C SER A 251 -7.08 23.78 -20.33
N ALA A 252 -7.95 23.57 -21.33
CA ALA A 252 -8.20 22.27 -21.93
C ALA A 252 -6.96 21.78 -22.68
N GLY A 253 -5.99 21.25 -21.94
CA GLY A 253 -4.87 20.48 -22.48
C GLY A 253 -5.32 19.12 -23.02
N PRO A 254 -4.47 18.41 -23.77
CA PRO A 254 -4.77 17.05 -24.25
C PRO A 254 -5.20 16.19 -23.05
N ALA A 255 -6.27 15.42 -23.23
CA ALA A 255 -6.81 14.56 -22.17
C ALA A 255 -5.68 13.71 -21.57
N ALA A 256 -5.37 13.95 -20.29
CA ALA A 256 -4.27 13.29 -19.62
C ALA A 256 -4.42 11.76 -19.76
N VAL A 257 -3.39 11.10 -20.28
CA VAL A 257 -3.39 9.65 -20.51
C VAL A 257 -2.96 8.94 -19.23
N LEU A 258 -3.71 7.92 -18.80
CA LEU A 258 -3.42 7.10 -17.60
C LEU A 258 -3.10 7.94 -16.34
N ARG A 259 -3.79 9.07 -16.15
CA ARG A 259 -3.53 10.01 -15.05
C ARG A 259 -3.66 9.35 -13.67
N ASP A 260 -4.71 8.57 -13.49
CA ASP A 260 -5.08 8.03 -12.19
C ASP A 260 -4.57 6.59 -12.04
N CYS A 261 -3.89 6.30 -10.93
CA CYS A 261 -3.51 4.95 -10.52
C CYS A 261 -4.11 4.66 -9.16
N VAL A 262 -5.11 3.77 -9.12
CA VAL A 262 -5.79 3.37 -7.89
C VAL A 262 -5.12 2.12 -7.34
N LEU A 263 -4.60 2.22 -6.11
CA LEU A 263 -4.03 1.09 -5.39
C LEU A 263 -5.12 0.38 -4.59
N LEU A 264 -5.29 -0.92 -4.86
CA LEU A 264 -6.30 -1.79 -4.26
C LEU A 264 -5.63 -2.97 -3.56
N LYS A 265 -6.40 -3.66 -2.73
CA LYS A 265 -5.92 -4.89 -2.08
C LYS A 265 -5.71 -5.97 -3.17
N PRO A 266 -4.76 -6.90 -2.98
CA PRO A 266 -4.64 -8.05 -3.85
C PRO A 266 -5.98 -8.79 -3.98
N SER A 267 -6.32 -9.18 -5.20
CA SER A 267 -7.60 -9.83 -5.56
C SER A 267 -8.85 -8.95 -5.45
N SER A 268 -8.70 -7.63 -5.28
CA SER A 268 -9.83 -6.70 -5.38
C SER A 268 -10.50 -6.79 -6.75
N SER A 269 -11.82 -6.70 -6.77
CA SER A 269 -12.61 -6.83 -7.99
C SER A 269 -12.81 -5.49 -8.72
N VAL A 270 -13.30 -5.56 -9.96
CA VAL A 270 -13.71 -4.37 -10.71
C VAL A 270 -14.85 -3.62 -10.01
N GLY A 271 -15.75 -4.34 -9.33
CA GLY A 271 -16.80 -3.75 -8.51
C GLY A 271 -16.24 -2.92 -7.35
N GLU A 272 -15.22 -3.42 -6.66
CA GLU A 272 -14.55 -2.66 -5.60
C GLU A 272 -13.86 -1.41 -6.13
N LEU A 273 -13.22 -1.50 -7.31
CA LEU A 273 -12.67 -0.32 -8.00
C LEU A 273 -13.75 0.72 -8.29
N PHE A 274 -14.90 0.30 -8.81
CA PHE A 274 -16.04 1.19 -9.04
C PHE A 274 -16.49 1.90 -7.76
N ASP A 275 -16.60 1.16 -6.66
CA ASP A 275 -17.03 1.72 -5.38
C ASP A 275 -16.01 2.71 -4.80
N VAL A 276 -14.71 2.45 -4.97
CA VAL A 276 -13.64 3.37 -4.59
C VAL A 276 -13.69 4.65 -5.42
N LEU A 277 -13.93 4.54 -6.73
CA LEU A 277 -13.99 5.70 -7.63
C LEU A 277 -15.20 6.62 -7.39
N LYS A 278 -16.23 6.15 -6.67
CA LYS A 278 -17.38 6.97 -6.26
C LYS A 278 -17.16 7.78 -4.99
N LYS A 279 -16.08 7.51 -4.25
CA LYS A 279 -15.84 8.08 -2.92
C LYS A 279 -14.66 9.05 -2.94
N PRO A 280 -14.56 9.97 -1.97
CA PRO A 280 -13.34 10.75 -1.77
C PRO A 280 -12.12 9.83 -1.57
N PRO A 281 -10.94 10.21 -2.06
CA PRO A 281 -10.62 11.48 -2.73
C PRO A 281 -10.90 11.50 -4.25
N TYR A 282 -11.31 10.37 -4.85
CA TYR A 282 -11.42 10.26 -6.31
C TYR A 282 -12.66 10.94 -6.88
N CYS A 283 -13.85 10.54 -6.43
CA CYS A 283 -15.15 11.04 -6.93
C CYS A 283 -15.26 11.11 -8.47
N LEU A 284 -14.63 10.17 -9.18
CA LEU A 284 -14.50 10.15 -10.65
C LEU A 284 -15.71 9.48 -11.34
N LEU A 285 -16.43 8.60 -10.64
CA LEU A 285 -17.59 7.88 -11.17
C LEU A 285 -18.86 8.18 -10.37
N HIS A 286 -20.01 8.06 -11.03
CA HIS A 286 -21.34 8.28 -10.46
C HIS A 286 -22.34 7.29 -11.04
N GLY A 287 -23.51 7.20 -10.40
CA GLY A 287 -24.60 6.34 -10.86
C GLY A 287 -24.38 4.86 -10.53
N GLU A 288 -24.97 4.00 -11.36
CA GLU A 288 -24.95 2.54 -11.19
C GLU A 288 -24.01 1.90 -12.21
N TYR A 289 -23.31 0.85 -11.77
CA TYR A 289 -22.43 0.04 -12.62
C TYR A 289 -23.24 -0.65 -13.72
N VAL A 290 -22.77 -0.56 -14.96
CA VAL A 290 -23.40 -1.24 -16.10
C VAL A 290 -22.50 -2.35 -16.62
N ARG A 291 -21.27 -1.99 -17.01
CA ARG A 291 -20.29 -2.93 -17.56
C ARG A 291 -18.88 -2.37 -17.42
N ALA A 292 -17.89 -3.23 -17.54
CA ALA A 292 -16.50 -2.83 -17.62
C ALA A 292 -15.78 -3.58 -18.76
N GLU A 293 -14.85 -2.89 -19.37
CA GLU A 293 -13.91 -3.46 -20.33
C GLU A 293 -12.48 -3.13 -19.87
N CYS A 294 -11.53 -4.00 -20.18
CA CYS A 294 -10.12 -3.77 -19.92
C CYS A 294 -9.29 -3.89 -21.19
N ARG A 295 -8.10 -3.29 -21.16
CA ARG A 295 -7.08 -3.44 -22.20
C ARG A 295 -6.02 -4.43 -21.75
N LEU A 296 -5.90 -5.55 -22.48
CA LEU A 296 -4.90 -6.60 -22.24
C LEU A 296 -3.53 -6.24 -22.85
N GLU A 297 -2.49 -7.03 -22.54
CA GLU A 297 -1.06 -6.82 -22.89
C GLU A 297 -0.70 -6.76 -24.41
N ARG A 298 -1.69 -6.66 -25.31
CA ARG A 298 -1.49 -6.44 -26.75
C ARG A 298 -2.45 -5.39 -27.34
N GLY A 299 -3.06 -4.56 -26.48
CA GLY A 299 -4.10 -3.61 -26.90
C GLY A 299 -5.47 -4.25 -27.16
N LYS A 300 -5.60 -5.58 -27.02
CA LYS A 300 -6.88 -6.27 -27.17
C LYS A 300 -7.82 -5.88 -26.04
N ARG A 301 -9.04 -5.47 -26.39
CA ARG A 301 -10.10 -5.21 -25.43
C ARG A 301 -10.73 -6.51 -24.96
N HIS A 302 -11.10 -6.56 -23.69
CA HIS A 302 -11.79 -7.70 -23.11
C HIS A 302 -12.86 -7.21 -22.13
N VAL A 303 -14.04 -7.85 -22.17
CA VAL A 303 -15.09 -7.59 -21.18
C VAL A 303 -14.68 -8.24 -19.88
N ILE A 304 -14.70 -7.47 -18.79
CA ILE A 304 -14.36 -7.96 -17.45
C ILE A 304 -15.60 -7.88 -16.57
N ARG A 305 -15.91 -8.97 -15.86
CA ARG A 305 -17.09 -9.02 -14.99
C ARG A 305 -16.85 -8.20 -13.74
N LYS A 306 -17.94 -7.79 -13.09
CA LYS A 306 -17.89 -6.98 -11.86
C LYS A 306 -17.09 -7.67 -10.75
N ASP A 307 -17.20 -8.99 -10.64
CA ASP A 307 -16.57 -9.77 -9.58
C ASP A 307 -15.20 -10.34 -9.99
N ASP A 308 -14.77 -10.11 -11.23
CA ASP A 308 -13.45 -10.57 -11.69
C ASP A 308 -12.34 -9.77 -10.98
N PRO A 309 -11.24 -10.43 -10.59
CA PRO A 309 -10.14 -9.77 -9.91
C PRO A 309 -9.33 -8.89 -10.86
N LEU A 310 -8.84 -7.77 -10.31
CA LEU A 310 -7.86 -6.92 -10.96
C LEU A 310 -6.47 -7.53 -10.83
N THR A 311 -5.77 -7.57 -11.96
CA THR A 311 -4.47 -8.19 -12.19
C THR A 311 -3.62 -7.26 -13.05
N ARG A 312 -2.33 -7.56 -13.22
CA ARG A 312 -1.44 -6.76 -14.07
C ARG A 312 -1.89 -6.77 -15.54
N SER A 313 -2.42 -7.89 -16.02
CA SER A 313 -2.85 -8.05 -17.41
C SER A 313 -4.15 -7.33 -17.75
N ASN A 314 -4.95 -6.89 -16.76
CA ASN A 314 -6.24 -6.21 -16.97
C ASN A 314 -6.35 -4.89 -16.19
N ALA A 315 -5.21 -4.27 -15.86
CA ALA A 315 -5.14 -3.09 -14.98
C ALA A 315 -5.73 -1.81 -15.59
N VAL A 316 -5.76 -1.67 -16.93
CA VAL A 316 -6.37 -0.51 -17.59
C VAL A 316 -7.84 -0.80 -17.82
N VAL A 317 -8.73 -0.09 -17.12
CA VAL A 317 -10.16 -0.42 -17.04
C VAL A 317 -11.02 0.76 -17.44
N GLN A 318 -11.95 0.55 -18.36
CA GLN A 318 -13.03 1.47 -18.67
C GLN A 318 -14.32 0.96 -18.02
N ILE A 319 -14.84 1.72 -17.06
CA ILE A 319 -16.10 1.42 -16.39
C ILE A 319 -17.20 2.28 -16.98
N MET A 320 -18.29 1.64 -17.37
CA MET A 320 -19.47 2.30 -17.92
C MET A 320 -20.57 2.31 -16.88
N CYS A 321 -21.15 3.49 -16.68
CA CYS A 321 -22.14 3.77 -15.65
C CYS A 321 -23.38 4.40 -16.26
N ASN A 322 -24.55 4.09 -15.70
CA ASN A 322 -25.77 4.80 -16.05
C ASN A 322 -25.84 6.14 -15.30
N ARG A 323 -26.39 7.19 -15.93
CA ARG A 323 -26.78 8.39 -15.19
C ARG A 323 -27.91 8.01 -14.25
N LYS A 324 -27.80 8.35 -12.95
CA LYS A 324 -28.98 8.38 -12.07
C LYS A 324 -30.00 9.32 -12.73
N LYS A 325 -31.18 8.81 -13.14
CA LYS A 325 -32.31 9.69 -13.44
C LYS A 325 -32.60 10.44 -12.14
N GLY A 326 -32.40 11.76 -12.13
CA GLY A 326 -33.00 12.59 -11.09
C GLY A 326 -34.50 12.30 -11.10
N PHE A 327 -35.06 12.00 -9.94
CA PHE A 327 -36.50 11.90 -9.75
C PHE A 327 -37.14 13.14 -10.39
N GLN A 328 -37.96 12.95 -11.44
CA GLN A 328 -38.79 14.03 -11.97
C GLN A 328 -39.77 14.42 -10.86
N GLN A 329 -39.52 15.56 -10.22
CA GLN A 329 -40.53 16.19 -9.37
C GLN A 329 -41.68 16.67 -10.24
N ALA A 330 -42.87 16.16 -9.89
CA ALA A 330 -44.22 16.60 -10.20
C ALA A 330 -44.37 17.84 -11.09
N GLY A 331 -44.84 17.60 -12.32
CA GLY A 331 -45.42 18.61 -13.21
C GLY A 331 -46.66 18.04 -13.90
N GLY A 332 -47.56 17.41 -13.15
CA GLY A 332 -48.85 16.92 -13.63
C GLY A 332 -49.97 17.87 -13.19
N GLY A 333 -49.97 19.09 -13.71
CA GLY A 333 -51.11 20.00 -13.58
C GLY A 333 -52.26 19.50 -14.45
N ARG A 334 -53.28 18.87 -13.83
CA ARG A 334 -54.58 18.67 -14.47
C ARG A 334 -55.31 20.01 -14.50
N ASN A 335 -55.55 20.50 -15.71
CA ASN A 335 -56.63 21.45 -15.98
C ASN A 335 -57.95 20.69 -15.91
N GLU A 336 -58.81 20.99 -14.94
CA GLU A 336 -60.25 20.81 -15.07
C GLU A 336 -60.90 22.19 -14.90
N ALA A 337 -61.57 22.61 -15.97
CA ALA A 337 -62.43 23.77 -16.02
C ALA A 337 -63.83 23.36 -15.56
N SER A 338 -64.39 24.10 -14.62
CA SER A 338 -65.82 24.38 -14.44
C SER A 338 -65.94 25.68 -13.67
#